data_AF-A0A1T5IQ15-F1
#
_entry.id   AF-A0A1T5IQ15-F1
#
_cell.length_a   1.000
_cell.length_b   1.000
_cell.length_c   1.000
_cell.angle_alpha   90.00
_cell.angle_beta   90.00
_cell.angle_gamma   90.00
#
_symmetry.space_group_name_H-M   'P 1'
#
loop_
_entity.id
_entity.type
_entity.pdbx_description
1 polymer ?
#
loop_
_entity_poly.entity_id
_entity_poly.type
_entity_poly.pdbx_seq_one_letter_code
_entity_poly.pdbx_strand_id
1 'polypeptide(L)'
;MHPVYYISVQSEKESDSKGKICPLNCTMEELAVLRFLKENPKATQEMTAKHIHRSERTVKSMTVRLTEKEYLARKNGKRDG
;
A
#
# COMPACT_ATOMS: atom_id res chain seq x y z
N MET A 1 5.02 -17.82 -5.20
CA MET A 1 3.80 -17.15 -5.70
C MET A 1 3.84 -15.67 -5.31
N HIS A 2 3.79 -14.74 -6.28
CA HIS A 2 3.85 -13.30 -6.00
C HIS A 2 2.50 -12.79 -5.48
N PRO A 3 2.47 -12.05 -4.36
CA PRO A 3 1.23 -11.45 -3.88
C PRO A 3 0.77 -10.37 -4.87
N VAL A 4 -0.46 -10.51 -5.37
CA VAL A 4 -1.14 -9.44 -6.12
C VAL A 4 -1.90 -8.59 -5.11
N TYR A 5 -1.56 -7.31 -5.07
CA TYR A 5 -2.20 -6.33 -4.21
C TYR A 5 -3.22 -5.52 -5.00
N TYR A 6 -4.34 -5.22 -4.37
CA TYR A 6 -5.31 -4.25 -4.86
C TYR A 6 -5.51 -3.18 -3.81
N ILE A 7 -5.61 -1.94 -4.26
CA ILE A 7 -5.94 -0.82 -3.39
C ILE A 7 -7.44 -0.85 -3.20
N SER A 8 -7.86 -0.99 -1.95
CA SER A 8 -9.26 -0.79 -1.59
C SER A 8 -9.45 0.71 -1.48
N VAL A 9 -10.10 1.30 -2.48
CA VAL A 9 -10.41 2.73 -2.48
C VAL A 9 -11.49 2.94 -1.42
N GLN A 10 -11.10 3.31 -0.20
CA GLN A 10 -12.02 4.04 0.65
C GLN A 10 -12.24 5.38 -0.03
N SER A 11 -13.40 5.52 -0.66
CA SER A 11 -13.87 6.77 -1.24
C SER A 11 -13.90 7.83 -0.13
N GLU A 12 -12.83 8.60 -0.01
CA GLU A 12 -12.87 9.90 0.65
C GLU A 12 -13.74 10.78 -0.22
N LYS A 13 -14.91 11.15 0.31
CA LYS A 13 -15.72 12.21 -0.27
C LYS A 13 -14.82 13.43 -0.38
N GLU A 14 -14.57 13.83 -1.62
CA GLU A 14 -13.90 15.05 -2.00
C GLU A 14 -14.68 16.21 -1.38
N SER A 15 -14.26 16.67 -0.20
CA SER A 15 -14.66 17.96 0.30
C SER A 15 -13.50 18.90 0.01
N ASP A 16 -13.66 19.64 -1.08
CA ASP A 16 -12.90 20.80 -1.48
C ASP A 16 -12.47 21.65 -0.28
N SER A 17 -11.26 21.43 0.21
CA SER A 17 -10.60 22.39 1.10
C SER A 17 -9.11 22.34 0.83
N LYS A 18 -8.71 23.26 -0.05
CA LYS A 18 -7.36 23.69 -0.39
C LYS A 18 -6.48 23.77 0.88
N GLY A 19 -5.74 22.70 1.19
CA GLY A 19 -4.75 22.72 2.27
C GLY A 19 -4.75 21.58 3.29
N LYS A 20 -5.57 20.53 3.17
CA LYS A 20 -5.41 19.32 3.99
C LYS A 20 -5.13 18.08 3.14
N ILE A 21 -3.86 17.91 2.77
CA ILE A 21 -3.39 16.67 2.16
C ILE A 21 -3.24 15.64 3.29
N CYS A 22 -3.96 14.53 3.15
CA CYS A 22 -4.02 13.33 4.01
C CYS A 22 -5.17 13.29 5.03
N PRO A 23 -6.40 12.92 4.61
CA PRO A 23 -7.39 12.35 5.52
C PRO A 23 -7.05 10.86 5.84
N LEU A 24 -6.15 10.26 5.07
CA LEU A 24 -5.49 8.99 5.39
C LEU A 24 -4.52 9.18 6.58
N ASN A 25 -4.76 8.48 7.70
CA ASN A 25 -3.79 8.28 8.79
C ASN A 25 -2.60 7.41 8.33
N CYS A 26 -1.92 7.81 7.26
CA CYS A 26 -0.83 7.10 6.60
C CYS A 26 0.41 7.98 6.55
N THR A 27 1.57 7.39 6.79
CA THR A 27 2.84 8.12 6.64
C THR A 27 3.13 8.40 5.16
N MET A 28 4.02 9.36 4.85
CA MET A 28 4.43 9.62 3.46
C MET A 28 5.01 8.37 2.77
N GLU A 29 5.70 7.51 3.53
CA GLU A 29 6.21 6.24 3.04
C GLU A 29 5.07 5.27 2.72
N GLU A 30 4.05 5.17 3.59
CA GLU A 30 2.87 4.32 3.36
C GLU A 30 2.09 4.78 2.12
N LEU A 31 2.00 6.10 1.90
CA LEU A 31 1.41 6.68 0.70
C LEU A 31 2.22 6.33 -0.56
N ALA A 32 3.56 6.36 -0.48
CA ALA A 32 4.44 5.99 -1.59
C ALA A 32 4.26 4.51 -1.97
N VAL A 33 4.14 3.61 -0.99
CA VAL A 33 3.82 2.19 -1.23
C VAL A 33 2.50 2.05 -1.95
N LEU A 34 1.44 2.72 -1.50
CA LEU A 34 0.12 2.66 -2.14
C LEU A 34 0.17 3.18 -3.58
N ARG A 35 0.79 4.34 -3.83
CA ARG A 35 0.93 4.91 -5.19
C ARG A 35 1.69 3.96 -6.11
N PHE A 36 2.81 3.42 -5.64
CA PHE A 36 3.63 2.49 -6.42
C PHE A 36 2.88 1.20 -6.76
N LEU A 37 2.14 0.62 -5.81
CA LEU A 37 1.30 -0.57 -6.05
C LEU A 37 0.09 -0.26 -6.94
N LYS A 38 -0.40 0.99 -6.96
CA LYS A 38 -1.47 1.42 -7.88
C LYS A 38 -1.00 1.36 -9.33
N GLU A 39 0.18 1.90 -9.58
CA GLU A 39 0.80 1.94 -10.91
C GLU A 39 1.33 0.55 -11.31
N ASN A 40 1.80 -0.21 -10.32
CA ASN A 40 2.43 -1.52 -10.51
C ASN A 40 1.78 -2.57 -9.58
N PRO A 41 0.57 -3.07 -9.89
CA PRO A 41 -0.16 -4.02 -9.03
C PRO A 41 0.52 -5.39 -8.87
N LYS A 42 1.50 -5.68 -9.74
CA LYS A 42 2.36 -6.88 -9.69
C LYS A 42 3.72 -6.62 -9.05
N ALA A 43 3.97 -5.41 -8.54
CA ALA A 43 5.24 -5.09 -7.90
C ALA A 43 5.47 -5.99 -6.68
N THR A 44 6.72 -6.41 -6.53
CA THR A 44 7.17 -7.26 -5.43
C THR A 44 7.57 -6.39 -4.24
N GLN A 45 7.75 -7.04 -3.09
CA GLN A 45 8.29 -6.38 -1.90
C GLN A 45 9.68 -5.78 -2.18
N GLU A 46 10.53 -6.49 -2.93
CA GLU A 46 11.83 -6.00 -3.36
C GLU A 46 11.74 -4.77 -4.27
N MET A 47 10.87 -4.79 -5.29
CA MET A 47 10.69 -3.64 -6.18
C MET A 47 10.19 -2.41 -5.42
N THR A 48 9.22 -2.62 -4.51
CA THR A 48 8.68 -1.55 -3.67
C THR A 48 9.75 -1.02 -2.72
N ALA A 49 10.55 -1.89 -2.12
CA ALA A 49 11.64 -1.54 -1.22
C ALA A 49 12.71 -0.67 -1.90
N LYS A 50 13.08 -1.03 -3.13
CA LYS A 50 13.99 -0.23 -3.96
C LYS A 50 13.39 1.14 -4.28
N HIS A 51 12.10 1.20 -4.63
CA HIS A 51 11.41 2.44 -4.97
C HIS A 51 11.33 3.42 -3.80
N ILE A 52 11.04 2.94 -2.58
CA ILE A 52 10.93 3.79 -1.39
C ILE A 52 12.24 3.92 -0.60
N HIS A 53 13.34 3.34 -1.08
CA HIS A 53 14.63 3.27 -0.40
C HIS A 53 14.55 2.75 1.05
N ARG A 54 13.87 1.62 1.24
CA ARG A 54 13.71 0.95 2.54
C ARG A 54 14.04 -0.53 2.43
N SER A 55 14.12 -1.19 3.59
CA SER A 55 14.28 -2.64 3.64
C SER A 55 12.99 -3.35 3.24
N GLU A 56 13.11 -4.55 2.66
CA GLU A 56 11.95 -5.41 2.37
C GLU A 56 11.14 -5.73 3.63
N ARG A 57 11.81 -5.84 4.79
CA ARG A 57 11.17 -6.04 6.09
C ARG A 57 10.27 -4.86 6.46
N THR A 58 10.73 -3.64 6.22
CA THR A 58 9.95 -2.41 6.45
C THR A 58 8.74 -2.38 5.53
N VAL A 59 8.93 -2.64 4.22
CA VAL A 59 7.82 -2.72 3.26
C VAL A 59 6.80 -3.76 3.68
N LYS A 60 7.24 -4.94 4.14
CA LYS A 60 6.35 -6.00 4.62
C LYS A 60 5.52 -5.55 5.82
N SER A 61 6.15 -4.88 6.80
CA SER A 61 5.45 -4.31 7.96
C SER A 61 4.41 -3.27 7.53
N MET A 62 4.79 -2.34 6.65
CA MET A 62 3.88 -1.31 6.12
C MET A 62 2.71 -1.94 5.36
N THR A 63 2.97 -2.97 4.56
CA THR A 63 1.92 -3.70 3.82
C THR A 63 0.92 -4.34 4.77
N VAL A 64 1.38 -4.93 5.88
CA VAL A 64 0.51 -5.48 6.94
C VAL A 64 -0.33 -4.37 7.55
N ARG A 65 0.28 -3.25 7.99
CA ARG A 65 -0.44 -2.11 8.56
C ARG A 65 -1.47 -1.51 7.59
N LEU A 66 -1.13 -1.40 6.30
CA LEU A 66 -2.04 -0.93 5.25
C LEU A 66 -3.20 -1.90 5.01
N THR A 67 -2.96 -3.20 5.22
CA THR A 67 -4.03 -4.22 5.16
C THR A 67 -4.93 -4.15 6.38
N GLU A 68 -4.36 -3.96 7.58
CA GLU A 68 -5.12 -3.75 8.83
C GLU A 68 -5.97 -2.49 8.78
N LYS A 69 -5.49 -1.43 8.12
CA LYS A 69 -6.23 -0.19 7.87
C LYS A 69 -7.21 -0.27 6.69
N GLU A 70 -7.35 -1.44 6.07
CA GLU A 70 -8.23 -1.69 4.92
C GLU A 70 -7.92 -0.86 3.66
N TYR A 71 -6.73 -0.25 3.56
CA TYR A 71 -6.29 0.49 2.35
C TYR A 71 -5.76 -0.43 1.27
N LEU A 72 -5.20 -1.57 1.69
CA LEU A 72 -4.66 -2.58 0.81
C LEU A 72 -5.35 -3.90 1.09
N ALA A 73 -5.62 -4.66 0.06
CA ALA A 73 -6.01 -6.04 0.28
C ALA A 73 -5.31 -6.99 -0.69
N ARG A 74 -5.13 -8.21 -0.20
CA ARG A 74 -4.28 -9.23 -0.80
C ARG A 74 -5.18 -10.30 -1.42
N LYS A 75 -5.08 -10.50 -2.73
CA LYS A 75 -5.95 -11.46 -3.45
C LYS A 75 -5.39 -12.90 -3.50
N ASN A 76 -4.07 -13.08 -3.30
CA ASN A 76 -3.44 -14.40 -3.30
C ASN A 76 -3.13 -14.88 -1.87
N GLY A 77 -4.14 -15.48 -1.25
CA GLY A 77 -4.07 -16.10 0.08
C GLY A 77 -4.27 -17.61 0.00
N LYS A 78 -3.23 -18.35 -0.37
CA LYS A 78 -3.07 -19.72 0.11
C LYS A 78 -1.61 -19.89 0.51
N ARG A 79 -1.39 -20.22 1.79
CA ARG A 79 -0.24 -21.06 2.14
C ARG A 79 -0.59 -22.39 1.50
N ASP A 80 0.03 -22.73 0.38
CA ASP A 80 0.17 -24.15 0.06
C ASP A 80 0.98 -24.69 1.24
N GLY A 81 0.27 -25.41 2.12
CA GLY A 81 0.81 -26.00 3.33
C GLY A 81 1.83 -27.07 3.00
#